data_AF-A0A0K8WLI4-F1
#
_entry.id   AF-A0A0K8WLI4-F1
#
_cell.length_a   1.000
_cell.length_b   1.000
_cell.length_c   1.000
_cell.angle_alpha   90.00
_cell.angle_beta   90.00
_cell.angle_gamma   90.00
#
_symmetry.space_group_name_H-M   'P 1'
#
loop_
_entity.id
_entity.type
_entity.pdbx_description
1 polymer ?
#
loop_
_entity_poly.entity_id
_entity_poly.type
_entity_poly.pdbx_seq_one_letter_code
_entity_poly.pdbx_strand_id
1 'polypeptide(L)'
;ANLVPSIQFYKTTGLHLISASRKDNMNRKEVSDSTMAPNIAYTSGYKQKCREHNEVLQYVCENCRMLLCNFCFRKSHTAHNCFQIDNFLTHRNDLLFRLIESGRLATNCYQDIGYK
;
A
#
# COMPACT_ATOMS: atom_id res chain seq x y z
N ALA A 1 27.98 -6.03 -20.50
CA ALA A 1 26.83 -5.11 -20.62
C ALA A 1 25.58 -5.97 -20.72
N ASN A 2 24.79 -6.06 -19.63
CA ASN A 2 23.60 -6.90 -19.58
C ASN A 2 22.38 -6.06 -19.93
N LEU A 3 21.74 -6.41 -21.04
CA LEU A 3 20.54 -5.78 -21.60
C LEU A 3 19.31 -6.18 -20.77
N VAL A 4 18.56 -5.18 -20.31
CA VAL A 4 17.27 -5.33 -19.62
C VAL A 4 16.16 -5.42 -20.68
N PRO A 5 15.23 -6.39 -20.64
CA PRO A 5 14.11 -6.43 -21.58
C PRO A 5 13.09 -5.33 -21.28
N SER A 6 12.75 -4.53 -22.29
CA SER A 6 11.73 -3.49 -22.24
C SER A 6 10.33 -4.09 -22.39
N ILE A 7 9.44 -3.86 -21.42
CA ILE A 7 8.03 -4.28 -21.49
C ILE A 7 7.22 -3.18 -22.19
N GLN A 8 6.64 -3.51 -23.35
CA GLN A 8 5.75 -2.62 -24.11
C GLN A 8 4.29 -2.78 -23.66
N PHE A 9 3.63 -1.66 -23.36
CA PHE A 9 2.20 -1.60 -23.05
C PHE A 9 1.37 -1.57 -24.34
N TYR A 10 0.44 -2.51 -24.52
CA TYR A 10 -0.58 -2.44 -25.57
C TYR A 10 -1.89 -1.85 -25.01
N LYS A 11 -2.39 -0.80 -25.68
CA LYS A 11 -3.74 -0.24 -25.49
C LYS A 11 -4.74 -1.10 -26.27
N THR A 12 -5.79 -1.59 -25.62
CA THR A 12 -6.97 -2.15 -26.30
C THR A 12 -8.19 -1.30 -26.01
N THR A 13 -8.83 -0.90 -27.11
CA THR A 13 -9.98 -0.02 -27.27
C THR A 13 -11.29 -0.70 -26.87
N GLY A 14 -12.33 0.13 -26.65
CA GLY A 14 -13.56 -0.20 -25.96
C GLY A 14 -14.53 -1.16 -26.67
N LEU A 15 -15.52 -1.59 -25.90
CA LEU A 15 -16.77 -2.16 -26.39
C LEU A 15 -17.94 -1.65 -25.52
N HIS A 16 -18.89 -0.98 -26.17
CA HIS A 16 -20.15 -0.49 -25.63
C HIS A 16 -21.17 -1.64 -25.67
N LEU A 17 -21.89 -1.92 -24.58
CA LEU A 17 -23.14 -2.68 -24.59
C LEU A 17 -24.15 -2.06 -23.61
N ILE A 18 -25.40 -1.97 -24.08
CA ILE A 18 -26.51 -1.18 -23.54
C ILE A 18 -27.50 -2.10 -22.78
N SER A 19 -27.91 -1.63 -21.60
CA SER A 19 -29.11 -1.84 -20.76
C SER A 19 -29.87 -3.20 -20.66
N ALA A 20 -30.23 -3.55 -19.41
CA ALA A 20 -31.58 -4.00 -19.02
C ALA A 20 -31.80 -3.80 -17.50
N SER A 21 -33.01 -3.41 -17.12
CA SER A 21 -33.44 -2.98 -15.78
C SER A 21 -34.12 -4.12 -15.00
N ARG A 22 -33.84 -4.24 -13.69
CA ARG A 22 -34.79 -4.74 -12.67
C ARG A 22 -34.33 -4.29 -11.28
N LYS A 23 -35.16 -3.49 -10.62
CA LYS A 23 -35.07 -3.19 -9.18
C LYS A 23 -35.80 -4.31 -8.45
N ASP A 24 -35.12 -5.00 -7.55
CA ASP A 24 -35.75 -5.58 -6.36
C ASP A 24 -34.77 -5.59 -5.19
N ASN A 25 -35.36 -5.31 -4.05
CA ASN A 25 -34.78 -4.84 -2.81
C ASN A 25 -34.25 -6.03 -1.99
N MET A 26 -32.96 -6.08 -1.65
CA MET A 26 -32.46 -6.98 -0.62
C MET A 26 -31.40 -6.32 0.24
N ASN A 27 -31.85 -5.88 1.41
CA ASN A 27 -31.03 -5.52 2.54
C ASN A 27 -30.27 -6.77 3.02
N ARG A 28 -28.97 -6.86 2.70
CA ARG A 28 -28.05 -7.78 3.36
C ARG A 28 -26.69 -7.11 3.49
N LYS A 29 -26.36 -6.72 4.71
CA LYS A 29 -25.01 -6.37 5.15
C LYS A 29 -24.15 -7.64 5.01
N GLU A 30 -23.47 -7.80 3.88
CA GLU A 30 -22.38 -8.77 3.77
C GLU A 30 -21.08 -8.04 4.04
N VAL A 31 -20.72 -8.02 5.32
CA VAL A 31 -19.34 -7.76 5.75
C VAL A 31 -18.56 -9.03 5.40
N SER A 32 -17.93 -9.03 4.22
CA SER A 32 -16.89 -10.00 3.87
C SER A 32 -15.71 -9.25 3.29
N ASP A 33 -15.14 -8.38 4.13
CA ASP A 33 -13.90 -7.67 3.82
C ASP A 33 -12.71 -8.63 4.04
N SER A 34 -12.56 -9.59 3.12
CA SER A 34 -11.47 -10.57 3.11
C SER A 34 -10.25 -10.06 2.34
N THR A 35 -10.07 -8.76 2.22
CA THR A 35 -8.86 -8.21 1.59
C THR A 35 -8.11 -7.36 2.61
N MET A 36 -7.26 -8.01 3.41
CA MET A 36 -6.13 -7.38 4.10
C MET A 36 -5.08 -6.84 3.10
N ALA A 37 -5.50 -6.35 1.93
CA ALA A 37 -4.65 -5.51 1.11
C ALA A 37 -4.78 -4.12 1.70
N PRO A 38 -3.74 -3.59 2.37
CA PRO A 38 -3.81 -2.21 2.80
C PRO A 38 -3.98 -1.37 1.52
N ASN A 39 -5.10 -0.67 1.43
CA ASN A 39 -5.39 0.27 0.34
C ASN A 39 -4.42 1.45 0.48
N ILE A 40 -3.20 1.24 -0.01
CA ILE A 40 -2.06 2.19 0.02
C ILE A 40 -1.92 2.90 -1.33
N ALA A 41 -2.77 2.56 -2.30
CA ALA A 41 -2.81 3.27 -3.58
C ALA A 41 -3.53 4.60 -3.35
N TYR A 42 -2.75 5.67 -3.19
CA TYR A 42 -3.13 7.08 -2.99
C TYR A 42 -3.09 7.60 -1.55
N THR A 43 -1.94 8.14 -1.19
CA THR A 43 -1.77 9.15 -0.12
C THR A 43 -2.38 10.51 -0.46
N SER A 44 -3.01 10.70 -1.65
CA SER A 44 -3.65 11.98 -2.00
C SER A 44 -4.78 12.38 -1.05
N GLY A 45 -5.33 11.42 -0.29
CA GLY A 45 -6.28 11.66 0.80
C GLY A 45 -5.64 11.88 2.18
N TYR A 46 -4.33 11.67 2.33
CA TYR A 46 -3.65 11.75 3.62
C TYR A 46 -3.42 13.23 4.01
N LYS A 47 -4.30 13.75 4.87
CA LYS A 47 -4.31 15.15 5.33
C LYS A 47 -4.08 15.31 6.83
N GLN A 48 -3.49 14.31 7.49
CA GLN A 48 -3.18 14.42 8.91
C GLN A 48 -2.14 15.51 9.14
N LYS A 49 -2.31 16.25 10.23
CA LYS A 49 -1.48 17.39 10.58
C LYS A 49 -0.65 17.10 11.82
N CYS A 50 0.56 17.64 11.83
CA CYS A 50 1.41 17.70 13.00
C CYS A 50 0.72 18.50 14.11
N ARG A 51 0.72 17.98 15.33
CA ARG A 51 0.08 18.62 16.49
C ARG A 51 0.77 19.92 16.93
N GLU A 52 2.09 20.00 16.75
CA GLU A 52 2.89 21.15 17.19
C GLU A 52 2.88 22.28 16.16
N HIS A 53 2.97 21.94 14.87
CA HIS A 53 3.17 22.91 13.79
C HIS A 53 1.91 23.14 12.95
N ASN A 54 0.86 22.33 13.13
CA ASN A 54 -0.37 22.36 12.33
C ASN A 54 -0.17 22.20 10.80
N GLU A 55 0.96 21.61 10.42
CA GLU A 55 1.39 21.34 9.03
C GLU A 55 1.13 19.89 8.64
N VAL A 56 0.90 19.64 7.35
CA VAL A 56 0.65 18.28 6.84
C VAL A 56 1.87 17.37 7.07
N LEU A 57 1.62 16.17 7.58
CA LEU A 57 2.61 15.11 7.75
C LEU A 57 3.00 14.54 6.39
N GLN A 58 4.29 14.56 6.08
CA GLN A 58 4.83 14.24 4.75
C GLN A 58 5.98 13.23 4.79
N TYR A 59 6.55 12.99 5.98
CA TYR A 59 7.73 12.15 6.16
C TYR A 59 7.50 11.07 7.23
N VAL A 60 8.21 9.96 7.10
CA VAL A 60 8.37 8.92 8.10
C VAL A 60 9.80 8.99 8.63
N CYS A 61 9.98 8.96 9.95
CA CYS A 61 11.29 8.76 10.56
C CYS A 61 11.39 7.31 11.06
N GLU A 62 12.33 6.55 10.53
CA GLU A 62 12.53 5.15 10.94
C GLU A 62 13.12 5.05 12.35
N ASN A 63 14.02 5.96 12.75
CA ASN A 63 14.62 5.97 14.08
C ASN A 63 13.57 6.21 15.18
N CYS A 64 12.70 7.20 15.00
CA CYS A 64 11.68 7.58 15.97
C CYS A 64 10.36 6.82 15.81
N ARG A 65 10.20 6.06 14.72
CA ARG A 65 8.98 5.34 14.35
C ARG A 65 7.73 6.23 14.34
N MET A 66 7.87 7.43 13.81
CA MET A 66 6.79 8.43 13.79
C MET A 66 6.72 9.22 12.49
N LEU A 67 5.59 9.88 12.27
CA LEU A 67 5.35 10.75 11.11
C LEU A 67 5.73 12.19 11.44
N LEU A 68 6.30 12.87 10.46
CA LEU A 68 6.82 14.23 10.59
C LEU A 68 6.21 15.17 9.54
N CYS A 69 5.96 16.41 9.94
CA CYS A 69 5.83 17.51 8.98
C CYS A 69 7.24 18.00 8.56
N ASN A 70 7.28 18.88 7.56
CA ASN A 70 8.52 19.47 7.06
C ASN A 70 9.32 20.23 8.14
N PHE A 71 8.65 20.85 9.12
CA PHE A 71 9.33 21.57 10.19
C PHE A 71 10.06 20.63 11.16
N CYS A 72 9.38 19.59 11.68
CA CYS A 72 10.00 18.57 12.54
C CYS A 72 11.19 17.92 11.83
N PHE A 73 11.03 17.58 10.55
CA PHE A 73 12.10 17.00 9.72
C PHE A 73 13.37 17.88 9.72
N ARG A 74 13.22 19.17 9.41
CA ARG A 74 14.35 20.10 9.27
C ARG A 74 14.97 20.55 10.59
N LYS A 75 14.22 20.51 11.70
CA LYS A 75 14.68 21.06 12.98
C LYS A 75 15.22 20.02 13.93
N SER A 76 14.55 18.88 14.08
CA SER A 76 14.87 17.89 15.12
C SER A 76 15.29 16.53 14.58
N HIS A 77 15.17 16.29 13.27
CA HIS A 77 15.35 14.97 12.67
C HIS A 77 16.33 14.96 11.48
N THR A 78 17.23 15.96 11.40
CA THR A 78 18.19 16.09 10.29
C THR A 78 19.23 14.98 10.25
N ALA A 79 19.54 14.37 11.39
CA ALA A 79 20.48 13.25 11.51
C ALA A 79 19.78 11.88 11.54
N HIS A 80 18.45 11.82 11.37
CA HIS A 80 17.70 10.57 11.39
C HIS A 80 17.40 10.10 9.97
N ASN A 81 17.26 8.79 9.82
CA ASN A 81 16.79 8.15 8.58
C ASN A 81 15.31 8.49 8.39
N CYS A 82 15.06 9.49 7.54
CA CYS A 82 13.73 9.98 7.22
C CYS A 82 13.46 9.85 5.73
N PHE A 83 12.24 9.48 5.39
CA PHE A 83 11.80 9.27 4.01
C PHE A 83 10.47 9.99 3.78
N GLN A 84 10.24 10.49 2.57
CA GLN A 84 8.88 10.89 2.20
C GLN A 84 7.94 9.69 2.26
N ILE A 85 6.71 9.92 2.72
CA ILE A 85 5.73 8.86 2.97
C ILE A 85 5.49 8.02 1.70
N ASP A 86 5.32 8.65 0.55
CA ASP A 86 5.05 7.95 -0.72
C ASP A 86 6.18 6.97 -1.08
N ASN A 87 7.43 7.42 -1.00
CA ASN A 87 8.60 6.59 -1.27
C ASN A 87 8.71 5.44 -0.25
N PHE A 88 8.47 5.75 1.04
CA PHE A 88 8.49 4.73 2.09
C PHE A 88 7.45 3.64 1.84
N LEU A 89 6.22 4.02 1.47
CA LEU A 89 5.14 3.09 1.18
C LEU A 89 5.43 2.23 -0.05
N THR A 90 5.94 2.81 -1.13
CA THR A 90 6.33 2.05 -2.32
C THR A 90 7.36 0.98 -1.99
N HIS A 91 8.41 1.32 -1.23
CA HIS A 91 9.44 0.34 -0.84
C HIS A 91 8.91 -0.72 0.13
N ARG A 92 8.02 -0.35 1.06
CA ARG A 92 7.49 -1.31 2.05
C ARG A 92 6.42 -2.23 1.47
N ASN A 93 5.67 -1.80 0.46
CA ASN A 93 4.70 -2.64 -0.23
C ASN A 93 5.35 -3.87 -0.88
N ASP A 94 6.51 -3.68 -1.52
CA ASP A 94 7.27 -4.77 -2.13
C ASP A 94 7.82 -5.75 -1.07
N LEU A 95 8.23 -5.24 0.10
CA LEU A 95 8.62 -6.10 1.23
C LEU A 95 7.44 -6.90 1.78
N LEU A 96 6.29 -6.24 2.00
CA LEU A 96 5.08 -6.89 2.48
C LEU A 96 4.62 -8.01 1.54
N PHE A 97 4.63 -7.75 0.23
CA PHE A 97 4.29 -8.75 -0.78
C PHE A 97 5.21 -9.98 -0.67
N ARG A 98 6.52 -9.78 -0.57
CA ARG A 98 7.50 -10.87 -0.43
C ARG A 98 7.33 -11.67 0.86
N LEU A 99 6.98 -11.01 1.97
CA LEU A 99 6.71 -11.68 3.25
C LEU A 99 5.44 -12.53 3.19
N ILE A 100 4.37 -12.02 2.57
CA ILE A 100 3.13 -12.77 2.36
C ILE A 100 3.41 -14.03 1.55
N GLU A 101 4.15 -13.89 0.45
CA GLU A 101 4.48 -15.02 -0.43
C GLU A 101 5.38 -16.05 0.28
N SER A 102 6.34 -15.59 1.09
CA SER A 102 7.18 -16.47 1.90
C SER A 102 6.36 -17.23 2.95
N GLY A 103 5.39 -16.57 3.59
CA GLY A 103 4.47 -17.21 4.54
C GLY A 103 3.56 -18.25 3.89
N ARG A 104 3.07 -17.97 2.67
CA ARG A 104 2.31 -18.93 1.86
C ARG A 104 3.15 -20.16 1.52
N LEU A 105 4.39 -19.96 1.07
CA LEU A 105 5.31 -21.05 0.77
C LEU A 105 5.60 -21.91 2.01
N ALA A 106 5.92 -21.28 3.15
CA ALA A 106 6.16 -21.99 4.40
C ALA A 106 4.95 -22.83 4.82
N THR A 107 3.74 -22.28 4.70
CA THR A 107 2.49 -22.99 4.99
C THR A 107 2.35 -24.25 4.13
N ASN A 108 2.63 -24.15 2.82
CA ASN A 108 2.60 -25.30 1.92
C ASN A 108 3.65 -26.35 2.33
N CYS A 109 4.88 -25.93 2.63
CA CYS A 109 5.93 -26.84 3.07
C CYS A 109 5.55 -27.59 4.36
N TYR A 110 4.91 -26.93 5.34
CA TYR A 110 4.43 -27.59 6.55
C TYR A 110 3.37 -28.67 6.23
N GLN A 111 2.45 -28.37 5.31
CA GLN A 111 1.44 -29.34 4.87
C GLN A 111 2.07 -30.53 4.15
N ASP A 112 3.05 -30.29 3.27
CA ASP A 112 3.72 -31.33 2.48
C ASP A 112 4.51 -32.33 3.35
N ILE A 113 5.10 -31.86 4.45
CA ILE A 113 5.79 -32.75 5.42
C ILE A 113 4.83 -33.41 6.41
N GLY A 114 3.51 -33.23 6.27
CA GLY A 114 2.49 -33.83 7.12
C GLY A 114 2.37 -33.20 8.51
N TYR A 115 2.90 -31.99 8.70
CA TYR A 115 2.69 -31.21 9.93
C TYR A 115 1.27 -30.64 9.91
N LYS A 116 0.46 -30.99 10.92
CA LYS A 116 -0.95 -30.56 11.07
C LYS A 116 -1.11 -29.60 12.24
#